data_AF-A0A7U3ZNL9-F1
#
_entry.id   AF-A0A7U3ZNL9-F1
#
_cell.length_a   1.000
_cell.length_b   1.000
_cell.length_c   1.000
_cell.angle_alpha   90.00
_cell.angle_beta   90.00
_cell.angle_gamma   90.00
#
_symmetry.space_group_name_H-M   'P 1'
#
loop_
_entity.id
_entity.type
_entity.pdbx_description
1 polymer ?
#
loop_
_entity_poly.entity_id
_entity_poly.type
_entity_poly.pdbx_seq_one_letter_code
_entity_poly.pdbx_strand_id
1 'polypeptide(L)'
;MRIFDQIKAYFSPDNFKKDPELVSFAELEPPKVEAPTQTSEVLKSTLPTVVPQLRILPDETPAQTHSWDFTQSLPSIPVELPAWLEDETLLRDEGVIFGLSESKPEEKVAIIRSYFVHQTADLELDVERHGERIQELNLFIEQKETRINELKEKTAELDARGHEGEHQLPRTVVGLVFSTAMCVGNYFLIDDTLRPLYPNSQWIAIGVFLAGMFNLFGRVSLFHDTDSNVSWRRLLEEVGMPFAAALFVFVQALQHQTVWRAVALFVFVFFLFLFAGKLLLSNITVLRNDLRIWLTGANMKKEKMTKTETWEEETNRLKTEIDELRIQKWQIVPVLNRAEAELARVNARRDALIKLFESEFYLARQMRDRLTERQLRAIQSTGRSQS
;
A
#
# COMPACT_ATOMS: atom_id res chain seq x y z
N MET A 1 -7.20 33.38 3.27
CA MET A 1 -8.16 32.38 2.75
C MET A 1 -7.52 31.73 1.55
N ARG A 2 -7.27 30.42 1.65
CA ARG A 2 -6.23 29.73 0.89
C ARG A 2 -6.86 29.02 -0.31
N ILE A 3 -6.12 28.95 -1.42
CA ILE A 3 -6.47 28.28 -2.69
C ILE A 3 -7.02 26.84 -2.50
N PHE A 4 -6.65 26.18 -1.40
CA PHE A 4 -7.19 24.90 -0.99
C PHE A 4 -8.71 24.90 -0.74
N ASP A 5 -9.29 26.00 -0.28
CA ASP A 5 -10.73 26.11 -0.05
C ASP A 5 -11.50 26.22 -1.38
N GLN A 6 -10.89 26.80 -2.42
CA GLN A 6 -11.46 26.86 -3.77
C GLN A 6 -11.42 25.51 -4.48
N ILE A 7 -10.34 24.74 -4.33
CA ILE A 7 -10.22 23.41 -4.93
C ILE A 7 -11.19 22.43 -4.25
N LYS A 8 -11.34 22.52 -2.92
CA LYS A 8 -12.26 21.66 -2.17
C LYS A 8 -13.74 21.97 -2.47
N ALA A 9 -14.07 23.22 -2.81
CA ALA A 9 -15.39 23.60 -3.28
C ALA A 9 -15.68 23.10 -4.71
N TYR A 10 -14.66 23.00 -5.57
CA TYR A 10 -14.83 22.53 -6.95
C TYR A 10 -15.12 21.01 -7.02
N PHE A 11 -14.58 20.21 -6.09
CA PHE A 11 -14.77 18.75 -6.03
C PHE A 11 -15.86 18.28 -5.05
N SER A 12 -16.71 19.19 -4.56
CA SER A 12 -17.82 18.79 -3.68
C SER A 12 -18.90 18.04 -4.49
N PRO A 13 -19.44 16.91 -3.98
CA PRO A 13 -20.45 16.09 -4.66
C PRO A 13 -21.75 16.85 -5.01
N ASP A 14 -21.97 18.03 -4.44
CA ASP A 14 -23.12 18.89 -4.73
C ASP A 14 -23.00 19.66 -6.07
N ASN A 15 -21.78 19.85 -6.61
CA ASN A 15 -21.59 20.54 -7.90
C ASN A 15 -21.84 19.65 -9.11
N PHE A 16 -21.80 18.32 -8.95
CA PHE A 16 -22.08 17.36 -10.03
C PHE A 16 -23.57 17.26 -10.41
N LYS A 17 -24.45 18.01 -9.74
CA LYS A 17 -25.90 18.02 -10.02
C LYS A 17 -26.38 19.20 -10.88
N LYS A 18 -25.50 20.10 -11.34
CA LYS A 18 -25.94 21.38 -11.94
C LYS A 18 -25.51 21.73 -13.36
N ASP A 19 -24.73 20.92 -14.07
CA ASP A 19 -24.38 21.20 -15.47
C ASP A 19 -24.82 20.06 -16.41
N PRO A 20 -25.78 20.31 -17.33
CA PRO A 20 -26.26 19.32 -18.29
C PRO A 20 -25.50 19.43 -19.63
N GLU A 21 -24.16 19.42 -19.64
CA GLU A 21 -23.39 19.43 -20.90
C GLU A 21 -22.10 18.58 -20.88
N LEU A 22 -22.03 17.54 -20.05
CA LEU A 22 -20.96 16.53 -20.14
C LEU A 22 -21.49 15.25 -20.79
N VAL A 23 -21.53 15.32 -22.13
CA VAL A 23 -21.28 14.27 -23.13
C VAL A 23 -21.59 12.82 -22.71
N SER A 24 -22.69 12.32 -23.30
CA SER A 24 -23.15 10.94 -23.31
C SER A 24 -22.18 9.99 -24.02
N PHE A 25 -21.67 8.98 -23.30
CA PHE A 25 -21.00 7.80 -23.87
C PHE A 25 -21.96 6.61 -24.03
N ALA A 26 -23.20 6.88 -24.43
CA ALA A 26 -24.26 5.87 -24.60
C ALA A 26 -24.41 5.37 -26.05
N GLU A 27 -23.37 5.45 -26.87
CA GLU A 27 -23.46 5.02 -28.27
C GLU A 27 -22.13 4.37 -28.67
N LEU A 28 -22.10 3.02 -28.59
CA LEU A 28 -21.29 2.09 -29.38
C LEU A 28 -21.64 0.66 -28.91
N GLU A 29 -22.68 0.08 -29.51
CA GLU A 29 -22.99 -1.36 -29.45
C GLU A 29 -22.06 -2.15 -30.41
N PRO A 30 -21.65 -3.37 -30.05
CA PRO A 30 -21.38 -4.44 -31.02
C PRO A 30 -22.46 -5.55 -30.98
N PRO A 31 -22.59 -6.37 -32.05
CA PRO A 31 -23.84 -7.03 -32.40
C PRO A 31 -24.15 -8.31 -31.60
N LYS A 32 -25.46 -8.57 -31.58
CA LYS A 32 -26.25 -9.66 -31.01
C LYS A 32 -25.82 -11.06 -31.51
N VAL A 33 -25.53 -11.98 -30.58
CA VAL A 33 -25.59 -13.44 -30.83
C VAL A 33 -26.42 -14.08 -29.72
N GLU A 34 -27.33 -14.95 -30.15
CA GLU A 34 -28.42 -15.54 -29.39
C GLU A 34 -27.98 -16.56 -28.34
N ALA A 35 -28.64 -16.54 -27.19
CA ALA A 35 -28.59 -17.59 -26.17
C ALA A 35 -29.61 -18.70 -26.49
N PRO A 36 -29.47 -19.87 -25.82
CA PRO A 36 -30.60 -20.28 -25.01
C PRO A 36 -30.20 -20.75 -23.59
N THR A 37 -30.58 -19.94 -22.61
CA THR A 37 -31.53 -20.21 -21.50
C THR A 37 -31.66 -21.63 -20.89
N GLN A 38 -31.21 -21.70 -19.62
CA GLN A 38 -31.77 -22.34 -18.39
C GLN A 38 -31.73 -23.88 -18.27
N THR A 39 -31.41 -24.47 -17.11
CA THR A 39 -32.09 -24.30 -15.81
C THR A 39 -31.23 -24.78 -14.64
N SER A 40 -31.34 -24.09 -13.50
CA SER A 40 -30.69 -24.37 -12.21
C SER A 40 -31.33 -25.54 -11.45
N GLU A 41 -30.56 -26.30 -10.66
CA GLU A 41 -31.06 -26.86 -9.39
C GLU A 41 -29.96 -27.23 -8.36
N VAL A 42 -30.09 -26.56 -7.21
CA VAL A 42 -29.71 -26.80 -5.80
C VAL A 42 -29.23 -28.22 -5.39
N LEU A 43 -28.13 -28.34 -4.61
CA LEU A 43 -28.09 -28.89 -3.21
C LEU A 43 -26.69 -29.15 -2.61
N LYS A 44 -26.51 -28.62 -1.38
CA LYS A 44 -25.86 -29.15 -0.14
C LYS A 44 -24.41 -29.71 -0.12
N SER A 45 -23.58 -29.00 0.64
CA SER A 45 -22.78 -29.45 1.80
C SER A 45 -22.47 -30.94 1.97
N THR A 46 -21.17 -31.29 1.99
CA THR A 46 -20.57 -32.14 3.04
C THR A 46 -19.05 -32.00 3.06
N LEU A 47 -18.49 -31.60 4.20
CA LEU A 47 -17.08 -31.84 4.57
C LEU A 47 -16.94 -33.29 5.07
N PRO A 48 -15.73 -33.87 4.98
CA PRO A 48 -15.09 -34.17 6.26
C PRO A 48 -13.60 -33.83 6.32
N THR A 49 -13.21 -33.37 7.50
CA THR A 49 -11.85 -33.25 8.04
C THR A 49 -11.41 -34.59 8.63
N VAL A 50 -10.25 -35.17 8.24
CA VAL A 50 -9.48 -36.13 9.08
C VAL A 50 -7.96 -36.13 8.70
N VAL A 51 -7.16 -35.53 9.59
CA VAL A 51 -5.83 -35.93 10.15
C VAL A 51 -4.55 -35.93 9.26
N PRO A 52 -3.41 -35.40 9.77
CA PRO A 52 -2.15 -35.26 9.03
C PRO A 52 -1.25 -36.50 9.16
N GLN A 53 -0.74 -36.99 8.03
CA GLN A 53 0.26 -38.07 8.00
C GLN A 53 1.66 -37.49 7.75
N LEU A 54 2.48 -37.58 8.79
CA LEU A 54 3.92 -37.37 8.80
C LEU A 54 4.58 -38.29 7.76
N ARG A 55 5.16 -37.73 6.69
CA ARG A 55 5.95 -38.49 5.72
C ARG A 55 7.43 -38.16 5.90
N ILE A 56 8.16 -39.19 6.33
CA ILE A 56 9.60 -39.25 6.50
C ILE A 56 10.26 -39.10 5.12
N LEU A 57 11.29 -38.24 5.04
CA LEU A 57 12.18 -38.08 3.90
C LEU A 57 12.93 -39.39 3.57
N PRO A 58 13.18 -39.66 2.29
CA PRO A 58 14.46 -40.15 1.84
C PRO A 58 15.29 -39.00 1.27
N ASP A 59 16.52 -38.96 1.73
CA ASP A 59 17.65 -38.18 1.24
C ASP A 59 18.07 -38.71 -0.14
N GLU A 60 17.84 -37.93 -1.20
CA GLU A 60 18.42 -38.18 -2.53
C GLU A 60 18.76 -36.85 -3.22
N THR A 61 20.06 -36.56 -3.23
CA THR A 61 20.87 -35.94 -4.31
C THR A 61 20.49 -34.54 -4.84
N PRO A 62 21.49 -33.64 -5.01
CA PRO A 62 21.26 -32.28 -5.46
C PRO A 62 20.66 -32.27 -6.86
N ALA A 63 19.59 -31.49 -7.02
CA ALA A 63 18.97 -31.18 -8.30
C ALA A 63 20.06 -30.71 -9.28
N GLN A 64 20.34 -31.54 -10.29
CA GLN A 64 21.05 -31.13 -11.47
C GLN A 64 20.20 -30.03 -12.13
N THR A 65 20.68 -28.79 -12.03
CA THR A 65 20.30 -27.72 -12.94
C THR A 65 20.51 -28.24 -14.36
N HIS A 66 19.41 -28.62 -15.02
CA HIS A 66 19.39 -28.88 -16.45
C HIS A 66 19.63 -27.52 -17.13
N SER A 67 20.91 -27.18 -17.31
CA SER A 67 21.32 -26.10 -18.21
C SER A 67 20.87 -26.52 -19.60
N TRP A 68 19.79 -25.91 -20.08
CA TRP A 68 19.41 -25.99 -21.47
C TRP A 68 20.42 -25.18 -22.27
N ASP A 69 21.62 -25.74 -22.47
CA ASP A 69 22.54 -25.30 -23.52
C ASP A 69 21.93 -25.70 -24.87
N PHE A 70 20.92 -24.93 -25.30
CA PHE A 70 20.47 -24.92 -26.69
C PHE A 70 21.39 -24.01 -27.52
N THR A 71 22.69 -24.33 -27.55
CA THR A 71 23.52 -24.05 -28.73
C THR A 71 23.41 -25.23 -29.68
N GLN A 72 22.20 -25.50 -30.16
CA GLN A 72 22.00 -26.21 -31.42
C GLN A 72 21.61 -25.16 -32.46
N SER A 73 22.62 -24.46 -32.98
CA SER A 73 22.50 -23.81 -34.28
C SER A 73 22.15 -24.92 -35.29
N LEU A 74 20.91 -24.94 -35.77
CA LEU A 74 20.56 -25.79 -36.91
C LEU A 74 21.56 -25.47 -38.03
N PRO A 75 22.06 -26.48 -38.78
CA PRO A 75 22.91 -26.22 -39.92
C PRO A 75 22.12 -25.35 -40.91
N SER A 76 22.55 -24.10 -41.07
CA SER A 76 22.05 -23.21 -42.10
C SER A 76 22.38 -23.85 -43.44
N ILE A 77 21.40 -24.53 -44.06
CA ILE A 77 21.54 -24.93 -45.46
C ILE A 77 21.63 -23.61 -46.23
N PRO A 78 22.76 -23.30 -46.89
CA PRO A 78 22.84 -22.09 -47.69
C PRO A 78 21.86 -22.28 -48.83
N VAL A 79 20.72 -21.57 -48.77
CA VAL A 79 19.86 -21.40 -49.94
C VAL A 79 20.71 -20.58 -50.92
N GLU A 80 21.28 -21.24 -51.92
CA GLU A 80 22.04 -20.56 -52.97
C GLU A 80 21.12 -19.51 -53.60
N LEU A 81 21.56 -18.26 -53.55
CA LEU A 81 20.78 -17.14 -54.03
C LEU A 81 20.58 -17.28 -55.54
N PRO A 82 19.37 -17.09 -56.06
CA PRO A 82 19.23 -16.87 -57.49
C PRO A 82 19.98 -15.60 -57.87
N ALA A 83 20.87 -15.70 -58.87
CA ALA A 83 21.73 -14.59 -59.31
C ALA A 83 20.97 -13.29 -59.64
N TRP A 84 19.69 -13.40 -60.02
CA TRP A 84 18.81 -12.26 -60.31
C TRP A 84 18.36 -11.47 -59.08
N LEU A 85 18.54 -11.99 -57.86
CA LEU A 85 18.23 -11.29 -56.61
C LEU A 85 19.44 -10.55 -56.02
N GLU A 86 20.66 -10.91 -56.47
CA GLU A 86 21.91 -10.25 -56.04
C GLU A 86 22.09 -8.88 -56.67
N ASP A 87 21.66 -8.75 -57.93
CA ASP A 87 21.83 -7.54 -58.74
C ASP A 87 20.48 -6.88 -59.05
N GLU A 88 20.40 -5.58 -58.81
CA GLU A 88 19.22 -4.77 -59.10
C GLU A 88 18.90 -4.75 -60.60
N THR A 89 19.91 -4.74 -61.47
CA THR A 89 19.66 -4.75 -62.92
C THR A 89 19.08 -6.08 -63.39
N LEU A 90 19.57 -7.20 -62.84
CA LEU A 90 19.03 -8.51 -63.15
C LEU A 90 17.61 -8.70 -62.58
N LEU A 91 17.31 -8.10 -61.41
CA LEU A 91 15.95 -8.11 -60.85
C LEU A 91 14.97 -7.34 -61.74
N ARG A 92 15.41 -6.21 -62.32
CA ARG A 92 14.61 -5.43 -63.28
C ARG A 92 14.35 -6.22 -64.57
N ASP A 93 15.40 -6.83 -65.13
CA ASP A 93 15.30 -7.66 -66.33
C ASP A 93 14.36 -8.85 -66.10
N GLU A 94 14.47 -9.51 -64.95
CA GLU A 94 13.56 -10.58 -64.54
C GLU A 94 12.12 -10.05 -64.42
N GLY A 95 11.92 -8.86 -63.84
CA GLY A 95 10.62 -8.18 -63.81
C GLY A 95 10.03 -7.97 -65.21
N VAL A 96 10.82 -7.50 -66.17
CA VAL A 96 10.40 -7.31 -67.56
C VAL A 96 10.07 -8.63 -68.23
N ILE A 97 10.95 -9.63 -68.13
CA ILE A 97 10.77 -10.96 -68.75
C ILE A 97 9.50 -11.63 -68.22
N PHE A 98 9.29 -11.60 -66.91
CA PHE A 98 8.08 -12.14 -66.28
C PHE A 98 6.84 -11.32 -66.63
N GLY A 99 6.95 -10.00 -66.79
CA GLY A 99 5.83 -9.14 -67.21
C GLY A 99 5.40 -9.36 -68.67
N LEU A 100 6.33 -9.73 -69.54
CA LEU A 100 6.05 -10.14 -70.91
C LEU A 100 5.43 -11.53 -70.99
N SER A 101 5.70 -12.41 -70.01
CA SER A 101 5.07 -13.72 -69.92
C SER A 101 3.62 -13.62 -69.40
N GLU A 102 2.83 -14.69 -69.55
CA GLU A 102 1.47 -14.77 -68.99
C GLU A 102 1.47 -15.12 -67.49
N SER A 103 2.66 -15.16 -66.86
CA SER A 103 2.83 -15.56 -65.48
C SER A 103 2.31 -14.51 -64.49
N LYS A 104 2.15 -14.98 -63.26
CA LYS A 104 1.69 -14.23 -62.10
C LYS A 104 2.89 -13.70 -61.31
N PRO A 105 2.92 -12.42 -60.89
CA PRO A 105 4.07 -11.86 -60.16
C PRO A 105 4.23 -12.46 -58.76
N GLU A 106 3.17 -13.05 -58.20
CA GLU A 106 3.13 -13.56 -56.82
C GLU A 106 4.18 -14.65 -56.55
N GLU A 107 4.52 -15.47 -57.54
CA GLU A 107 5.51 -16.55 -57.40
C GLU A 107 6.91 -16.00 -57.11
N LYS A 108 7.33 -14.96 -57.84
CA LYS A 108 8.65 -14.34 -57.66
C LYS A 108 8.68 -13.46 -56.41
N VAL A 109 7.60 -12.75 -56.12
CA VAL A 109 7.46 -12.01 -54.86
C VAL A 109 7.54 -12.94 -53.65
N ALA A 110 6.95 -14.14 -53.73
CA ALA A 110 7.05 -15.15 -52.66
C ALA A 110 8.50 -15.64 -52.46
N ILE A 111 9.27 -15.82 -53.54
CA ILE A 111 10.70 -16.18 -53.44
C ILE A 111 11.50 -15.07 -52.75
N ILE A 112 11.28 -13.81 -53.13
CA ILE A 112 11.93 -12.66 -52.49
C ILE A 112 11.57 -12.63 -50.99
N ARG A 113 10.30 -12.78 -50.64
CA ARG A 113 9.86 -12.82 -49.23
C ARG A 113 10.51 -13.96 -48.46
N SER A 114 10.51 -15.18 -49.01
CA SER A 114 11.09 -16.36 -48.35
C SER A 114 12.57 -16.19 -48.08
N TYR A 115 13.32 -15.55 -48.99
CA TYR A 115 14.74 -15.26 -48.78
C TYR A 115 14.95 -14.35 -47.55
N PHE A 116 14.21 -13.26 -47.49
CA PHE A 116 14.34 -12.31 -46.39
C PHE A 116 13.83 -12.85 -45.05
N VAL A 117 12.87 -13.79 -45.04
CA VAL A 117 12.44 -14.49 -43.81
C VAL A 117 13.61 -15.24 -43.16
N HIS A 118 14.43 -15.94 -43.94
CA HIS A 118 15.61 -16.61 -43.40
C HIS A 118 16.67 -15.61 -42.91
N GLN A 119 16.78 -14.45 -43.57
CA GLN A 119 17.72 -13.41 -43.17
C GLN A 119 17.28 -12.64 -41.92
N THR A 120 15.97 -12.49 -41.69
CA THR A 120 15.44 -11.81 -40.51
C THR A 120 15.23 -12.74 -39.32
N ALA A 121 15.21 -14.06 -39.50
CA ALA A 121 14.92 -15.03 -38.44
C ALA A 121 15.79 -14.83 -37.17
N ASP A 122 17.12 -14.69 -37.33
CA ASP A 122 18.02 -14.49 -36.18
C ASP A 122 17.79 -13.13 -35.50
N LEU A 123 17.52 -12.08 -36.29
CA LEU A 123 17.24 -10.74 -35.78
C LEU A 123 15.89 -10.68 -35.04
N GLU A 124 14.87 -11.37 -35.56
CA GLU A 124 13.55 -11.49 -34.93
C GLU A 124 13.67 -12.20 -33.58
N LEU A 125 14.44 -13.29 -33.51
CA LEU A 125 14.71 -14.01 -32.26
C LEU A 125 15.44 -13.15 -31.24
N ASP A 126 16.43 -12.35 -31.66
CA ASP A 126 17.16 -11.46 -30.76
C ASP A 126 16.26 -10.32 -30.24
N VAL A 127 15.39 -9.77 -31.09
CA VAL A 127 14.39 -8.77 -30.69
C VAL A 127 13.42 -9.35 -29.66
N GLU A 128 12.88 -10.55 -29.91
CA GLU A 128 11.98 -11.24 -28.98
C GLU A 128 12.67 -11.53 -27.65
N ARG A 129 13.86 -12.15 -27.67
CA ARG A 129 14.62 -12.48 -26.46
C ARG A 129 14.92 -11.24 -25.61
N HIS A 130 15.39 -10.15 -26.22
CA HIS A 130 15.68 -8.92 -25.50
C HIS A 130 14.41 -8.21 -25.01
N GLY A 131 13.33 -8.26 -25.80
CA GLY A 131 12.00 -7.75 -25.43
C GLY A 131 11.44 -8.46 -24.21
N GLU A 132 11.42 -9.79 -24.21
CA GLU A 132 10.99 -10.63 -23.09
C GLU A 132 11.82 -10.33 -21.83
N ARG A 133 13.14 -10.23 -21.97
CA ARG A 133 14.02 -9.92 -20.84
C ARG A 133 13.73 -8.54 -20.25
N ILE A 134 13.45 -7.52 -21.08
CA ILE A 134 13.06 -6.19 -20.60
C ILE A 134 11.70 -6.25 -19.88
N GLN A 135 10.75 -7.03 -20.38
CA GLN A 135 9.44 -7.20 -19.77
C GLN A 135 9.56 -7.88 -18.39
N GLU A 136 10.37 -8.93 -18.27
CA GLU A 136 10.68 -9.59 -17.00
C GLU A 136 11.30 -8.63 -15.99
N LEU A 137 12.29 -7.83 -16.42
CA LEU A 137 12.92 -6.82 -15.57
C LEU A 137 11.91 -5.76 -15.10
N ASN A 138 10.98 -5.34 -15.96
CA ASN A 138 9.92 -4.40 -15.56
C ASN A 138 8.99 -4.99 -14.52
N LEU A 139 8.60 -6.27 -14.67
CA LEU A 139 7.79 -6.99 -13.69
C LEU A 139 8.46 -7.01 -12.31
N PHE A 140 9.77 -7.32 -12.26
CA PHE A 140 10.51 -7.33 -11.00
C PHE A 140 10.62 -5.93 -10.37
N ILE A 141 10.82 -4.89 -11.18
CA ILE A 141 10.82 -3.51 -10.68
C ILE A 141 9.45 -3.17 -10.07
N GLU A 142 8.34 -3.50 -10.75
CA GLU A 142 6.99 -3.22 -10.28
C GLU A 142 6.64 -3.96 -8.98
N GLN A 143 7.02 -5.23 -8.87
CA GLN A 143 6.82 -6.01 -7.65
C GLN A 143 7.57 -5.39 -6.45
N LYS A 144 8.82 -4.97 -6.66
CA LYS A 144 9.63 -4.33 -5.61
C LYS A 144 9.11 -2.93 -5.26
N GLU A 145 8.66 -2.15 -6.24
CA GLU A 145 8.08 -0.82 -6.00
C GLU A 145 6.77 -0.92 -5.21
N THR A 146 5.91 -1.90 -5.55
CA THR A 146 4.70 -2.21 -4.76
C THR A 146 5.05 -2.51 -3.32
N ARG A 147 6.08 -3.33 -3.08
CA ARG A 147 6.55 -3.65 -1.73
C ARG A 147 7.07 -2.42 -0.98
N ILE A 148 7.79 -1.53 -1.65
CA ILE A 148 8.23 -0.24 -1.06
C ILE A 148 7.02 0.60 -0.65
N ASN A 149 5.98 0.66 -1.48
CA ASN A 149 4.78 1.44 -1.19
C ASN A 149 4.01 0.86 0.00
N GLU A 150 3.89 -0.46 0.10
CA GLU A 150 3.31 -1.12 1.30
C GLU A 150 4.06 -0.77 2.59
N LEU A 151 5.40 -0.76 2.55
CA LEU A 151 6.24 -0.42 3.71
C LEU A 151 6.09 1.06 4.09
N LYS A 152 6.01 1.96 3.11
CA LYS A 152 5.75 3.38 3.33
C LYS A 152 4.36 3.61 3.94
N GLU A 153 3.33 2.91 3.46
CA GLU A 153 1.98 3.01 4.00
C GLU A 153 1.92 2.55 5.46
N LYS A 154 2.54 1.41 5.78
CA LYS A 154 2.67 0.93 7.17
C LYS A 154 3.39 1.93 8.07
N THR A 155 4.42 2.58 7.55
CA THR A 155 5.16 3.63 8.28
C THR A 155 4.26 4.84 8.56
N ALA A 156 3.51 5.31 7.56
CA ALA A 156 2.59 6.43 7.70
C ALA A 156 1.42 6.12 8.66
N GLU A 157 0.86 4.91 8.60
CA GLU A 157 -0.19 4.45 9.52
C GLU A 157 0.33 4.42 10.97
N LEU A 158 1.54 3.90 11.15
CA LEU A 158 2.18 3.83 12.45
C LEU A 158 2.46 5.23 13.02
N ASP A 159 2.85 6.19 12.19
CA ASP A 159 3.07 7.59 12.59
C ASP A 159 1.76 8.27 13.00
N ALA A 160 0.71 8.11 12.19
CA ALA A 160 -0.63 8.66 12.46
C ALA A 160 -1.21 8.19 13.82
N ARG A 161 -0.97 6.93 14.20
CA ARG A 161 -1.39 6.39 15.52
C ARG A 161 -0.65 7.00 16.72
N GLY A 162 0.40 7.80 16.51
CA GLY A 162 1.29 8.31 17.57
C GLY A 162 0.83 9.58 18.29
N HIS A 163 -0.13 10.31 17.73
CA HIS A 163 -0.48 11.66 18.20
C HIS A 163 -1.68 11.73 19.15
N GLU A 164 -2.27 10.61 19.56
CA GLU A 164 -3.55 10.62 20.31
C GLU A 164 -3.44 10.75 21.85
N GLY A 165 -2.28 11.10 22.41
CA GLY A 165 -2.11 11.20 23.86
C GLY A 165 -1.69 12.59 24.35
N GLU A 166 -2.63 13.49 24.60
CA GLU A 166 -2.35 14.71 25.37
C GLU A 166 -1.85 14.33 26.78
N HIS A 167 -0.62 14.72 27.10
CA HIS A 167 0.03 14.39 28.36
C HIS A 167 -0.53 15.25 29.51
N GLN A 168 -1.57 14.76 30.19
CA GLN A 168 -2.11 15.38 31.42
C GLN A 168 -1.31 15.00 32.69
N LEU A 169 -0.33 14.11 32.57
CA LEU A 169 0.60 13.67 33.64
C LEU A 169 1.15 14.78 34.55
N PRO A 170 1.71 15.90 34.04
CA PRO A 170 2.29 16.91 34.92
C PRO A 170 1.23 17.57 35.83
N ARG A 171 -0.01 17.71 35.35
CA ARG A 171 -1.12 18.23 36.16
C ARG A 171 -1.51 17.25 37.27
N THR A 172 -1.60 15.96 36.96
CA THR A 172 -1.92 14.91 37.93
C THR A 172 -0.84 14.80 39.02
N VAL A 173 0.43 14.92 38.65
CA VAL A 173 1.57 14.89 39.60
C VAL A 173 1.53 16.09 40.55
N VAL A 174 1.29 17.31 40.03
CA VAL A 174 1.17 18.50 40.89
C VAL A 174 -0.01 18.36 41.87
N GLY A 175 -1.15 17.84 41.39
CA GLY A 175 -2.31 17.56 42.24
C GLY A 175 -2.01 16.53 43.33
N LEU A 176 -1.24 15.48 43.03
CA LEU A 176 -0.81 14.46 44.00
C LEU A 176 0.13 15.04 45.06
N VAL A 177 1.11 15.86 44.66
CA VAL A 177 2.05 16.50 45.59
C VAL A 177 1.29 17.40 46.57
N PHE A 178 0.33 18.18 46.06
CA PHE A 178 -0.48 19.06 46.89
C PHE A 178 -1.40 18.28 47.85
N SER A 179 -2.06 17.21 47.39
CA SER A 179 -2.88 16.37 48.27
C SER A 179 -2.04 15.64 49.33
N THR A 180 -0.84 15.19 48.98
CA THR A 180 0.11 14.57 49.93
C THR A 180 0.56 15.57 50.98
N ALA A 181 0.89 16.81 50.58
CA ALA A 181 1.28 17.87 51.51
C ALA A 181 0.13 18.20 52.50
N MET A 182 -1.11 18.26 52.02
CA MET A 182 -2.28 18.44 52.88
C MET A 182 -2.47 17.29 53.88
N CYS A 183 -2.22 16.05 53.46
CA CYS A 183 -2.30 14.87 54.33
C CYS A 183 -1.25 14.92 55.45
N VAL A 184 -0.01 15.28 55.10
CA VAL A 184 1.08 15.44 56.07
C VAL A 184 0.77 16.57 57.05
N GLY A 185 0.29 17.71 56.56
CA GLY A 185 -0.13 18.83 57.40
C GLY A 185 -1.25 18.46 58.38
N ASN A 186 -2.25 17.71 57.92
CA ASN A 186 -3.33 17.23 58.77
C ASN A 186 -2.83 16.29 59.88
N TYR A 187 -1.91 15.37 59.56
CA TYR A 187 -1.29 14.49 60.55
C TYR A 187 -0.57 15.26 61.66
N PHE A 188 0.28 16.23 61.30
CA PHE A 188 0.99 17.04 62.29
C PHE A 188 0.04 17.86 63.16
N LEU A 189 -1.05 18.36 62.57
CA LEU A 189 -2.05 19.12 63.30
C LEU A 189 -2.79 18.24 64.32
N ILE A 190 -3.08 16.98 63.98
CA ILE A 190 -3.67 16.02 64.91
C ILE A 190 -2.66 15.62 66.00
N ASP A 191 -1.40 15.32 65.66
CA ASP A 191 -0.38 14.94 66.65
C ASP A 191 -0.12 16.06 67.66
N ASP A 192 0.02 17.30 67.21
CA ASP A 192 0.25 18.45 68.09
C ASP A 192 -0.92 18.67 69.07
N THR A 193 -2.16 18.44 68.63
CA THR A 193 -3.34 18.53 69.52
C THR A 193 -3.44 17.42 70.55
N LEU A 194 -2.90 16.22 70.26
CA LEU A 194 -2.97 15.05 71.14
C LEU A 194 -1.76 14.92 72.08
N ARG A 195 -0.64 15.56 71.74
CA ARG A 195 0.62 15.52 72.48
C ARG A 195 0.53 15.92 73.97
N PRO A 196 -0.30 16.91 74.38
CA PRO A 196 -0.43 17.26 75.80
C PRO A 196 -1.07 16.18 76.67
N LEU A 197 -1.89 15.30 76.06
CA LEU A 197 -2.71 14.31 76.76
C LEU A 197 -2.07 12.91 76.77
N TYR A 198 -1.27 12.60 75.76
CA TYR A 198 -0.66 11.28 75.58
C TYR A 198 0.84 11.41 75.34
N PRO A 199 1.71 10.87 76.23
CA PRO A 199 3.16 10.89 76.04
C PRO A 199 3.64 10.07 74.82
N ASN A 200 2.79 9.20 74.27
CA ASN A 200 2.99 8.45 73.02
C ASN A 200 1.86 8.78 71.99
N SER A 201 1.60 10.06 71.74
CA SER A 201 0.52 10.54 70.87
C SER A 201 0.60 10.05 69.42
N GLN A 202 1.80 9.75 68.91
CA GLN A 202 2.05 9.46 67.49
C GLN A 202 1.20 8.31 66.93
N TRP A 203 1.06 7.21 67.67
CA TRP A 203 0.26 6.05 67.22
C TRP A 203 -1.24 6.33 67.24
N ILE A 204 -1.69 7.10 68.23
CA ILE A 204 -3.09 7.52 68.35
C ILE A 204 -3.41 8.50 67.23
N ALA A 205 -2.52 9.46 66.95
CA ALA A 205 -2.64 10.40 65.85
C ALA A 205 -2.69 9.69 64.49
N ILE A 206 -1.82 8.69 64.27
CA ILE A 206 -1.87 7.84 63.06
C ILE A 206 -3.21 7.10 62.99
N GLY A 207 -3.68 6.50 64.08
CA GLY A 207 -4.96 5.77 64.11
C GLY A 207 -6.16 6.67 63.77
N VAL A 208 -6.23 7.86 64.38
CA VAL A 208 -7.28 8.87 64.13
C VAL A 208 -7.18 9.40 62.69
N PHE A 209 -5.97 9.68 62.22
CA PHE A 209 -5.72 10.13 60.86
C PHE A 209 -6.17 9.08 59.83
N LEU A 210 -5.76 7.82 60.01
CA LEU A 210 -6.14 6.72 59.12
C LEU A 210 -7.66 6.47 59.15
N ALA A 211 -8.29 6.49 60.33
CA ALA A 211 -9.73 6.30 60.47
C ALA A 211 -10.53 7.43 59.79
N GLY A 212 -10.06 8.68 59.87
CA GLY A 212 -10.66 9.82 59.18
C GLY A 212 -10.44 9.79 57.66
N MET A 213 -9.26 9.34 57.21
CA MET A 213 -8.86 9.37 55.80
C MET A 213 -9.33 8.17 54.97
N PHE A 214 -9.31 6.95 55.52
CA PHE A 214 -9.47 5.70 54.76
C PHE A 214 -10.88 5.09 54.78
N ASN A 215 -11.85 5.73 55.42
CA ASN A 215 -13.24 5.30 55.33
C ASN A 215 -13.87 5.50 53.92
N LEU A 216 -13.11 6.06 52.99
CA LEU A 216 -13.53 6.39 51.62
C LEU A 216 -13.14 5.32 50.57
N PHE A 217 -12.77 4.10 50.99
CA PHE A 217 -12.49 2.98 50.07
C PHE A 217 -13.73 2.43 49.32
N GLY A 218 -14.90 3.05 49.48
CA GLY A 218 -16.08 2.76 48.65
C GLY A 218 -15.79 3.08 47.18
N ARG A 219 -15.90 2.08 46.31
CA ARG A 219 -15.54 2.12 44.87
C ARG A 219 -16.29 3.16 44.01
N VAL A 220 -17.19 3.95 44.58
CA VAL A 220 -18.04 4.84 43.82
C VAL A 220 -18.03 6.20 44.50
N SER A 221 -17.16 7.09 44.04
CA SER A 221 -17.23 8.49 44.44
C SER A 221 -18.56 9.05 43.94
N LEU A 222 -19.26 9.80 44.79
CA LEU A 222 -20.48 10.57 44.51
C LEU A 222 -20.39 11.46 43.24
N PHE A 223 -19.19 11.67 42.69
CA PHE A 223 -18.92 12.52 41.53
C PHE A 223 -18.80 11.79 40.19
N HIS A 224 -18.92 10.45 40.15
CA HIS A 224 -18.89 9.70 38.88
C HIS A 224 -20.16 8.89 38.60
N ASP A 225 -21.15 8.96 39.47
CA ASP A 225 -22.39 8.19 39.34
C ASP A 225 -23.59 9.13 39.46
N THR A 226 -23.87 9.85 38.36
CA THR A 226 -24.92 10.88 38.27
C THR A 226 -26.35 10.31 38.37
N ASP A 227 -26.52 8.99 38.36
CA ASP A 227 -27.83 8.31 38.26
C ASP A 227 -28.26 7.53 39.51
N SER A 228 -27.51 7.57 40.61
CA SER A 228 -27.91 6.85 41.84
C SER A 228 -28.48 7.79 42.90
N ASN A 229 -29.73 7.54 43.30
CA ASN A 229 -30.39 8.21 44.43
C ASN A 229 -29.46 8.25 45.65
N VAL A 230 -29.16 9.46 46.12
CA VAL A 230 -28.32 9.70 47.30
C VAL A 230 -28.99 9.04 48.51
N SER A 231 -28.55 7.83 48.85
CA SER A 231 -29.07 7.14 50.03
C SER A 231 -28.46 7.80 51.27
N TRP A 232 -29.30 8.22 52.21
CA TRP A 232 -28.86 8.79 53.50
C TRP A 232 -27.84 7.89 54.22
N ARG A 233 -27.97 6.57 54.03
CA ARG A 233 -27.02 5.56 54.51
C ARG A 233 -25.60 5.77 53.96
N ARG A 234 -25.46 6.10 52.67
CA ARG A 234 -24.17 6.38 52.01
C ARG A 234 -23.59 7.72 52.43
N LEU A 235 -24.42 8.73 52.69
CA LEU A 235 -23.98 10.00 53.27
C LEU A 235 -23.42 9.79 54.69
N LEU A 236 -24.12 8.99 55.51
CA LEU A 236 -23.65 8.64 56.86
C LEU A 236 -22.37 7.80 56.82
N GLU A 237 -22.27 6.88 55.86
CA GLU A 237 -21.08 6.07 55.65
C GLU A 237 -19.90 6.93 55.20
N GLU A 238 -20.07 7.89 54.29
CA GLU A 238 -18.98 8.76 53.82
C GLU A 238 -18.56 9.84 54.82
N VAL A 239 -19.51 10.43 55.56
CA VAL A 239 -19.26 11.59 56.45
C VAL A 239 -19.09 11.19 57.91
N GLY A 240 -19.67 10.06 58.33
CA GLY A 240 -19.74 9.66 59.73
C GLY A 240 -18.38 9.40 60.38
N MET A 241 -17.46 8.72 59.69
CA MET A 241 -16.11 8.46 60.25
C MET A 241 -15.21 9.70 60.26
N PRO A 242 -15.12 10.52 59.19
CA PRO A 242 -14.47 11.83 59.26
C PRO A 242 -15.00 12.71 60.39
N PHE A 243 -16.33 12.70 60.59
CA PHE A 243 -16.98 13.44 61.67
C PHE A 243 -16.59 12.90 63.05
N ALA A 244 -16.63 11.58 63.25
CA ALA A 244 -16.24 10.95 64.50
C ALA A 244 -14.76 11.19 64.85
N ALA A 245 -13.87 11.10 63.85
CA ALA A 245 -12.45 11.38 64.00
C ALA A 245 -12.19 12.87 64.34
N ALA A 246 -12.85 13.80 63.63
CA ALA A 246 -12.75 15.21 63.93
C ALA A 246 -13.32 15.55 65.32
N LEU A 247 -14.45 14.92 65.70
CA LEU A 247 -15.08 15.11 67.00
C LEU A 247 -14.18 14.60 68.13
N PHE A 248 -13.48 13.48 67.92
CA PHE A 248 -12.48 12.99 68.85
C PHE A 248 -11.37 14.03 69.08
N VAL A 249 -10.80 14.58 68.00
CA VAL A 249 -9.79 15.65 68.10
C VAL A 249 -10.34 16.89 68.80
N PHE A 250 -11.60 17.27 68.53
CA PHE A 250 -12.25 18.41 69.16
C PHE A 250 -12.40 18.26 70.69
N VAL A 251 -12.86 17.10 71.15
CA VAL A 251 -13.03 16.82 72.59
C VAL A 251 -11.70 16.94 73.32
N GLN A 252 -10.61 16.50 72.69
CA GLN A 252 -9.26 16.61 73.25
C GLN A 252 -8.75 18.06 73.21
N ALA A 253 -9.01 18.79 72.11
CA ALA A 253 -8.63 20.19 71.99
C ALA A 253 -9.33 21.09 73.02
N LEU A 254 -10.59 20.81 73.39
CA LEU A 254 -11.34 21.57 74.40
C LEU A 254 -10.71 21.55 75.79
N GLN A 255 -9.89 20.53 76.11
CA GLN A 255 -9.26 20.42 77.43
C GLN A 255 -8.09 21.40 77.61
N HIS A 256 -7.50 21.88 76.51
CA HIS A 256 -6.26 22.67 76.54
C HIS A 256 -6.32 23.99 75.75
N GLN A 257 -7.35 24.20 74.93
CA GLN A 257 -7.52 25.40 74.11
C GLN A 257 -8.83 26.12 74.42
N THR A 258 -8.89 27.41 74.07
CA THR A 258 -10.14 28.17 74.17
C THR A 258 -11.20 27.58 73.24
N VAL A 259 -12.46 27.63 73.67
CA VAL A 259 -13.60 27.03 72.94
C VAL A 259 -13.62 27.45 71.47
N TRP A 260 -13.34 28.72 71.18
CA TRP A 260 -13.27 29.24 69.81
C TRP A 260 -12.18 28.59 68.94
N ARG A 261 -11.00 28.34 69.52
CA ARG A 261 -9.89 27.68 68.80
C ARG A 261 -10.20 26.21 68.57
N ALA A 262 -10.77 25.53 69.55
CA ALA A 262 -11.19 24.14 69.41
C ALA A 262 -12.26 23.98 68.33
N VAL A 263 -13.27 24.86 68.29
CA VAL A 263 -14.32 24.83 67.26
C VAL A 263 -13.74 25.11 65.87
N ALA A 264 -12.84 26.09 65.74
CA ALA A 264 -12.16 26.35 64.47
C ALA A 264 -11.33 25.14 64.00
N LEU A 265 -10.62 24.48 64.93
CA LEU A 265 -9.82 23.29 64.64
C LEU A 265 -10.69 22.11 64.22
N PHE A 266 -11.83 21.89 64.89
CA PHE A 266 -12.81 20.87 64.51
C PHE A 266 -13.29 21.04 63.08
N VAL A 267 -13.78 22.24 62.74
CA VAL A 267 -14.28 22.53 61.38
C VAL A 267 -13.17 22.33 60.35
N PHE A 268 -11.96 22.80 60.64
CA PHE A 268 -10.82 22.69 59.73
C PHE A 268 -10.39 21.24 59.50
N VAL A 269 -10.19 20.45 60.56
CA VAL A 269 -9.81 19.02 60.47
C VAL A 269 -10.90 18.20 59.80
N PHE A 270 -12.16 18.50 60.07
CA PHE A 270 -13.30 17.83 59.42
C PHE A 270 -13.29 18.06 57.91
N PHE A 271 -13.12 19.30 57.45
CA PHE A 271 -13.01 19.59 56.02
C PHE A 271 -11.76 18.97 55.39
N LEU A 272 -10.63 18.97 56.10
CA LEU A 272 -9.41 18.30 55.61
C LEU A 272 -9.63 16.80 55.41
N PHE A 273 -10.32 16.10 56.31
CA PHE A 273 -10.65 14.68 56.11
C PHE A 273 -11.57 14.46 54.90
N LEU A 274 -12.57 15.30 54.69
CA LEU A 274 -13.47 15.17 53.54
C LEU A 274 -12.77 15.44 52.20
N PHE A 275 -11.88 16.44 52.13
CA PHE A 275 -11.23 16.86 50.88
C PHE A 275 -9.94 16.10 50.60
N ALA A 276 -9.04 15.97 51.58
CA ALA A 276 -7.72 15.40 51.35
C ALA A 276 -7.78 13.91 50.98
N GLY A 277 -8.66 13.14 51.63
CA GLY A 277 -8.86 11.72 51.32
C GLY A 277 -9.38 11.50 49.90
N LYS A 278 -10.40 12.26 49.49
CA LYS A 278 -11.00 12.17 48.15
C LYS A 278 -10.02 12.63 47.06
N LEU A 279 -9.32 13.75 47.27
CA LEU A 279 -8.33 14.27 46.31
C LEU A 279 -7.14 13.34 46.14
N LEU A 280 -6.61 12.78 47.24
CA LEU A 280 -5.48 11.86 47.18
C LEU A 280 -5.86 10.57 46.43
N LEU A 281 -7.01 9.97 46.75
CA LEU A 281 -7.44 8.74 46.09
C LEU A 281 -7.77 8.98 44.61
N SER A 282 -8.45 10.08 44.28
CA SER A 282 -8.77 10.44 42.90
C SER A 282 -7.52 10.72 42.07
N ASN A 283 -6.52 11.40 42.63
CA ASN A 283 -5.27 11.66 41.91
C ASN A 283 -4.44 10.39 41.73
N ILE A 284 -4.49 9.44 42.69
CA ILE A 284 -3.81 8.14 42.56
C ILE A 284 -4.44 7.27 41.48
N THR A 285 -5.77 7.22 41.38
CA THR A 285 -6.45 6.42 40.34
C THR A 285 -6.18 6.99 38.95
N VAL A 286 -6.23 8.32 38.79
CA VAL A 286 -5.86 9.01 37.54
C VAL A 286 -4.39 8.77 37.23
N LEU A 287 -3.48 8.92 38.21
CA LEU A 287 -2.05 8.65 38.01
C LEU A 287 -1.78 7.21 37.59
N ARG A 288 -2.46 6.23 38.18
CA ARG A 288 -2.32 4.82 37.78
C ARG A 288 -2.75 4.62 36.33
N ASN A 289 -3.85 5.25 35.92
CA ASN A 289 -4.32 5.17 34.54
C ASN A 289 -3.33 5.85 33.58
N ASP A 290 -2.90 7.06 33.91
CA ASP A 290 -1.94 7.83 33.12
C ASP A 290 -0.57 7.13 33.03
N LEU A 291 -0.10 6.51 34.12
CA LEU A 291 1.15 5.76 34.15
C LEU A 291 1.05 4.49 33.29
N ARG A 292 -0.10 3.81 33.29
CA ARG A 292 -0.34 2.67 32.41
C ARG A 292 -0.30 3.11 30.95
N ILE A 293 -0.97 4.21 30.61
CA ILE A 293 -0.99 4.79 29.26
C ILE A 293 0.43 5.21 28.84
N TRP A 294 1.18 5.84 29.75
CA TRP A 294 2.55 6.25 29.52
C TRP A 294 3.48 5.07 29.29
N LEU A 295 3.38 4.02 30.11
CA LEU A 295 4.18 2.81 29.97
C LEU A 295 3.90 2.10 28.64
N THR A 296 2.62 1.98 28.27
CA THR A 296 2.24 1.44 26.96
C THR A 296 2.71 2.34 25.83
N GLY A 297 2.61 3.66 25.98
CA GLY A 297 3.09 4.63 24.99
C GLY A 297 4.61 4.59 24.81
N ALA A 298 5.37 4.38 25.88
CA ALA A 298 6.83 4.24 25.84
C ALA A 298 7.25 2.95 25.13
N ASN A 299 6.56 1.84 25.39
CA ASN A 299 6.80 0.57 24.68
C ASN A 299 6.44 0.70 23.19
N MET A 300 5.32 1.36 22.88
CA MET A 300 4.92 1.65 21.50
C MET A 300 5.97 2.52 20.81
N LYS A 301 6.49 3.60 21.43
CA LYS A 301 7.55 4.43 20.84
C LYS A 301 8.82 3.62 20.50
N LYS A 302 9.23 2.71 21.39
CA LYS A 302 10.37 1.81 21.12
C LYS A 302 10.08 0.89 19.95
N GLU A 303 8.92 0.24 19.96
CA GLU A 303 8.48 -0.65 18.88
C GLU A 303 8.39 0.10 17.54
N LYS A 304 7.92 1.35 17.57
CA LYS A 304 7.90 2.21 16.39
C LYS A 304 9.30 2.45 15.87
N MET A 305 10.21 2.95 16.71
CA MET A 305 11.58 3.25 16.30
C MET A 305 12.27 2.03 15.69
N THR A 306 12.15 0.86 16.33
CA THR A 306 12.74 -0.37 15.79
C THR A 306 12.09 -0.82 14.48
N LYS A 307 10.76 -0.74 14.36
CA LYS A 307 10.07 -1.18 13.14
C LYS A 307 10.32 -0.23 11.98
N THR A 308 10.28 1.07 12.23
CA THR A 308 10.56 2.09 11.21
C THR A 308 11.99 1.96 10.71
N GLU A 309 12.97 1.72 11.59
CA GLU A 309 14.36 1.47 11.19
C GLU A 309 14.46 0.21 10.31
N THR A 310 13.85 -0.91 10.71
CA THR A 310 13.87 -2.13 9.89
C THR A 310 13.16 -1.97 8.53
N TRP A 311 12.05 -1.22 8.48
CA TRP A 311 11.32 -0.95 7.24
C TRP A 311 12.06 0.02 6.33
N GLU A 312 12.79 0.97 6.90
CA GLU A 312 13.64 1.91 6.17
C GLU A 312 14.85 1.18 5.57
N GLU A 313 15.49 0.28 6.32
CA GLU A 313 16.54 -0.61 5.81
C GLU A 313 16.03 -1.50 4.66
N GLU A 314 14.87 -2.15 4.83
CA GLU A 314 14.25 -2.97 3.77
C GLU A 314 13.91 -2.12 2.54
N THR A 315 13.40 -0.90 2.74
CA THR A 315 13.09 0.05 1.66
C THR A 315 14.35 0.46 0.91
N ASN A 316 15.43 0.75 1.62
CA ASN A 316 16.70 1.15 1.00
C ASN A 316 17.32 -0.01 0.23
N ARG A 317 17.29 -1.23 0.79
CA ARG A 317 17.73 -2.44 0.08
C ARG A 317 16.94 -2.65 -1.21
N LEU A 318 15.60 -2.59 -1.15
CA LEU A 318 14.75 -2.75 -2.33
C LEU A 318 15.01 -1.67 -3.39
N LYS A 319 15.28 -0.42 -2.98
CA LYS A 319 15.65 0.64 -3.93
C LYS A 319 16.97 0.34 -4.64
N THR A 320 17.99 -0.12 -3.91
CA THR A 320 19.27 -0.53 -4.51
C THR A 320 19.07 -1.67 -5.51
N GLU A 321 18.28 -2.69 -5.16
CA GLU A 321 17.94 -3.79 -6.08
C GLU A 321 17.18 -3.29 -7.33
N ILE A 322 16.25 -2.33 -7.19
CA ILE A 322 15.56 -1.70 -8.33
C ILE A 322 16.55 -0.95 -9.23
N ASP A 323 17.49 -0.21 -8.65
CA ASP A 323 18.48 0.54 -9.41
C ASP A 323 19.42 -0.41 -10.18
N GLU A 324 19.81 -1.54 -9.59
CA GLU A 324 20.55 -2.60 -10.30
C GLU A 324 19.75 -3.16 -11.49
N LEU A 325 18.46 -3.46 -11.31
CA LEU A 325 17.60 -3.92 -12.40
C LEU A 325 17.43 -2.87 -13.50
N ARG A 326 17.36 -1.58 -13.13
CA ARG A 326 17.31 -0.47 -14.09
C ARG A 326 18.60 -0.35 -14.89
N ILE A 327 19.76 -0.56 -14.26
CA ILE A 327 21.06 -0.60 -14.95
C ILE A 327 21.10 -1.75 -15.94
N GLN A 328 20.66 -2.96 -15.55
CA GLN A 328 20.57 -4.10 -16.48
C GLN A 328 19.67 -3.80 -17.67
N LYS A 329 18.49 -3.23 -17.42
CA LYS A 329 17.57 -2.79 -18.48
C LYS A 329 18.23 -1.78 -19.42
N TRP A 330 18.93 -0.79 -18.86
CA TRP A 330 19.65 0.23 -19.63
C TRP A 330 20.75 -0.36 -20.53
N GLN A 331 21.36 -1.48 -20.14
CA GLN A 331 22.36 -2.15 -20.97
C GLN A 331 21.73 -2.92 -22.14
N ILE A 332 20.52 -3.45 -21.97
CA ILE A 332 19.82 -4.26 -23.00
C ILE A 332 19.12 -3.38 -24.04
N VAL A 333 18.54 -2.25 -23.63
CA VAL A 333 17.77 -1.36 -24.53
C VAL A 333 18.55 -0.94 -25.79
N PRO A 334 19.82 -0.51 -25.72
CA PRO A 334 20.58 -0.17 -26.92
C PRO A 334 20.80 -1.35 -27.87
N VAL A 335 20.95 -2.57 -27.32
CA VAL A 335 21.13 -3.79 -28.11
C VAL A 335 19.84 -4.15 -28.83
N LEU A 336 18.70 -4.09 -28.12
CA LEU A 336 17.37 -4.27 -28.71
C LEU A 336 17.13 -3.25 -29.84
N ASN A 337 17.33 -1.96 -29.57
CA ASN A 337 17.13 -0.90 -30.57
C ASN A 337 17.99 -1.13 -31.83
N ARG A 338 19.21 -1.66 -31.66
CA ARG A 338 20.09 -2.00 -32.79
C ARG A 338 19.54 -3.17 -33.59
N ALA A 339 19.09 -4.24 -32.92
CA ALA A 339 18.49 -5.40 -33.58
C ALA A 339 17.21 -5.01 -34.34
N GLU A 340 16.34 -4.20 -33.71
CA GLU A 340 15.13 -3.66 -34.33
C GLU A 340 15.44 -2.77 -35.55
N ALA A 341 16.47 -1.91 -35.46
CA ALA A 341 16.87 -1.05 -36.57
C ALA A 341 17.44 -1.86 -37.75
N GLU A 342 18.21 -2.91 -37.49
CA GLU A 342 18.71 -3.82 -38.53
C GLU A 342 17.58 -4.64 -39.16
N LEU A 343 16.66 -5.16 -38.35
CA LEU A 343 15.46 -5.84 -38.83
C LEU A 343 14.63 -4.92 -39.73
N ALA A 344 14.40 -3.68 -39.30
CA ALA A 344 13.69 -2.68 -40.08
C ALA A 344 14.41 -2.36 -41.39
N ARG A 345 15.75 -2.27 -41.37
CA ARG A 345 16.56 -2.05 -42.57
C ARG A 345 16.44 -3.21 -43.57
N VAL A 346 16.52 -4.44 -43.09
CA VAL A 346 16.41 -5.66 -43.91
C VAL A 346 14.99 -5.78 -44.50
N ASN A 347 13.96 -5.52 -43.70
CA ASN A 347 12.58 -5.49 -44.17
C ASN A 347 12.30 -4.37 -45.18
N ALA A 348 12.86 -3.17 -44.97
CA ALA A 348 12.77 -2.08 -45.94
C ALA A 348 13.46 -2.43 -47.26
N ARG A 349 14.61 -3.12 -47.20
CA ARG A 349 15.30 -3.63 -48.40
C ARG A 349 14.46 -4.66 -49.14
N ARG A 350 13.87 -5.63 -48.43
CA ARG A 350 12.93 -6.60 -49.00
C ARG A 350 11.81 -5.89 -49.75
N ASP A 351 11.15 -4.93 -49.10
CA ASP A 351 9.99 -4.23 -49.67
C ASP A 351 10.38 -3.35 -50.87
N ALA A 352 11.58 -2.76 -50.85
CA ALA A 352 12.12 -2.02 -51.99
C ALA A 352 12.34 -2.93 -53.21
N LEU A 353 12.94 -4.11 -53.01
CA LEU A 353 13.17 -5.08 -54.10
C LEU A 353 11.85 -5.65 -54.66
N ILE A 354 10.88 -5.94 -53.80
CA ILE A 354 9.53 -6.36 -54.23
C ILE A 354 8.88 -5.29 -55.08
N LYS A 355 8.86 -4.03 -54.61
CA LYS A 355 8.24 -2.91 -55.35
C LYS A 355 8.94 -2.65 -56.67
N LEU A 356 10.27 -2.77 -56.71
CA LEU A 356 11.03 -2.63 -57.94
C LEU A 356 10.61 -3.69 -58.96
N PHE A 357 10.63 -4.96 -58.56
CA PHE A 357 10.18 -6.07 -59.40
C PHE A 357 8.74 -5.87 -59.91
N GLU A 358 7.81 -5.54 -59.01
CA GLU A 358 6.41 -5.31 -59.36
C GLU A 358 6.25 -4.15 -60.35
N SER A 359 6.98 -3.05 -60.15
CA SER A 359 6.90 -1.88 -61.03
C SER A 359 7.33 -2.18 -62.46
N GLU A 360 8.44 -2.91 -62.65
CA GLU A 360 8.93 -3.30 -63.97
C GLU A 360 8.03 -4.37 -64.61
N PHE A 361 7.53 -5.32 -63.80
CA PHE A 361 6.57 -6.34 -64.24
C PHE A 361 5.30 -5.72 -64.82
N TYR A 362 4.66 -4.81 -64.08
CA TYR A 362 3.42 -4.17 -64.54
C TYR A 362 3.65 -3.25 -65.73
N LEU A 363 4.80 -2.57 -65.80
CA LEU A 363 5.18 -1.75 -66.95
C LEU A 363 5.33 -2.62 -68.22
N ALA A 364 6.07 -3.71 -68.14
CA ALA A 364 6.28 -4.63 -69.26
C ALA A 364 4.96 -5.26 -69.73
N ARG A 365 4.11 -5.66 -68.79
CA ARG A 365 2.77 -6.20 -69.09
C ARG A 365 1.90 -5.18 -69.83
N GLN A 366 1.87 -3.93 -69.36
CA GLN A 366 1.13 -2.85 -70.02
C GLN A 366 1.67 -2.58 -71.43
N MET A 367 2.99 -2.61 -71.63
CA MET A 367 3.60 -2.41 -72.95
C MET A 367 3.26 -3.55 -73.91
N ARG A 368 3.32 -4.80 -73.46
CA ARG A 368 2.87 -5.95 -74.24
C ARG A 368 1.41 -5.82 -74.63
N ASP A 369 0.52 -5.56 -73.68
CA ASP A 369 -0.91 -5.47 -73.95
C ASP A 369 -1.22 -4.37 -74.99
N ARG A 370 -0.55 -3.21 -74.89
CA ARG A 370 -0.62 -2.14 -75.91
C ARG A 370 -0.07 -2.56 -77.27
N LEU A 371 1.03 -3.31 -77.31
CA LEU A 371 1.63 -3.79 -78.56
C LEU A 371 0.72 -4.85 -79.22
N THR A 372 0.19 -5.79 -78.45
CA THR A 372 -0.78 -6.78 -78.91
C THR A 372 -2.02 -6.09 -79.47
N GLU A 373 -2.60 -5.10 -78.79
CA GLU A 373 -3.73 -4.31 -79.32
C GLU A 373 -3.40 -3.61 -80.64
N ARG A 374 -2.22 -2.98 -80.75
CA ARG A 374 -1.79 -2.30 -81.98
C ARG A 374 -1.56 -3.28 -83.13
N GLN A 375 -0.95 -4.43 -82.86
CA GLN A 375 -0.75 -5.50 -83.84
C GLN A 375 -2.09 -6.08 -84.32
N LEU A 376 -3.03 -6.30 -83.40
CA LEU A 376 -4.37 -6.80 -83.71
C LEU A 376 -5.15 -5.79 -84.58
N ARG A 377 -5.03 -4.49 -84.30
CA ARG A 377 -5.60 -3.42 -85.16
C ARG A 377 -4.92 -3.35 -86.53
N ALA A 378 -3.60 -3.51 -86.60
CA ALA A 378 -2.87 -3.53 -87.87
C ALA A 378 -3.35 -4.68 -88.76
N ILE A 379 -3.47 -5.90 -88.22
CA ILE A 379 -3.99 -7.08 -88.94
C ILE A 379 -5.43 -6.84 -89.43
N GLN A 380 -6.30 -6.25 -88.60
CA GLN A 380 -7.67 -5.89 -89.01
C GLN A 380 -7.71 -4.84 -90.12
N SER A 381 -6.77 -3.88 -90.11
CA SER A 381 -6.67 -2.86 -91.16
C SER A 381 -6.15 -3.43 -92.48
N THR A 382 -5.19 -4.36 -92.44
CA THR A 382 -4.66 -5.04 -93.63
C THR A 382 -5.67 -6.02 -94.23
N GLY A 383 -6.45 -6.72 -93.40
CA GLY A 383 -7.54 -7.60 -93.85
C GLY A 383 -8.72 -6.88 -94.52
N ARG A 384 -8.91 -5.58 -94.24
CA ARG A 384 -9.93 -4.73 -94.91
C ARG A 384 -9.47 -4.14 -96.25
N SER A 385 -8.18 -4.23 -96.58
CA SER A 385 -7.63 -3.68 -97.83
C SER A 385 -7.52 -4.73 -98.95
N GLN A 386 -8.01 -5.95 -98.74
CA GLN A 386 -8.06 -7.04 -99.72
C GLN A 386 -9.50 -7.51 -100.07
N SER A 387 -10.55 -6.75 -99.71
CA SER A 387 -11.93 -7.01 -100.16
C SER A 387 -12.34 -6.12 -101.31
#